data_AF-A0AB74N364-F1
#
_entry.id   AF-A0AB74N364-F1
#
_cell.length_a   1.000
_cell.length_b   1.000
_cell.length_c   1.000
_cell.angle_alpha   90.00
_cell.angle_beta   90.00
_cell.angle_gamma   90.00
#
_symmetry.space_group_name_H-M   'P 1'
#
loop_
_entity.id
_entity.type
_entity.pdbx_description
1 polymer ?
#
loop_
_entity_poly.entity_id
_entity_poly.type
_entity_poly.pdbx_seq_one_letter_code
_entity_poly.pdbx_strand_id
1 'polypeptide(L)'
;MKLVDQLRSCASEQGLGDASDMLGIRLERRKEYQKAIAVFHQGVKNGSSLSASTLAEAFSGKQREGDMDFLNLSEDPERSSRYKVIWKYLAYKDYLQPKVPDLDEIVPLPPSPLPAWDGKIAFQRWFEGEAPPKPSEALMFKLANQAGVRVDNGLDLQTG
;
A
#
# COMPACT_ATOMS: atom_id res chain seq x y z
N MET A 1 -23.19 -15.84 -0.73
CA MET A 1 -21.91 -15.21 -1.13
C MET A 1 -21.09 -14.59 0.05
N LYS A 2 -21.33 -14.94 1.34
CA LYS A 2 -20.54 -14.38 2.46
C LYS A 2 -19.10 -14.91 2.53
N LEU A 3 -18.88 -16.18 2.17
CA LEU A 3 -17.56 -16.81 2.23
C LEU A 3 -16.51 -16.14 1.34
N VAL A 4 -16.87 -15.77 0.10
CA VAL A 4 -15.96 -15.08 -0.83
C VAL A 4 -15.53 -13.71 -0.28
N ASP A 5 -16.41 -13.00 0.43
CA ASP A 5 -16.04 -11.72 1.07
C ASP A 5 -15.04 -11.95 2.19
N GLN A 6 -15.23 -12.99 3.00
CA GLN A 6 -14.32 -13.34 4.09
C GLN A 6 -12.94 -13.73 3.57
N LEU A 7 -12.88 -14.56 2.52
CA LEU A 7 -11.61 -14.96 1.90
C LEU A 7 -10.87 -13.75 1.31
N ARG A 8 -11.58 -12.82 0.67
CA ARG A 8 -10.99 -11.58 0.14
C ARG A 8 -10.51 -10.65 1.24
N SER A 9 -11.26 -10.52 2.34
CA SER A 9 -10.82 -9.74 3.51
C SER A 9 -9.50 -10.28 4.05
N CYS A 10 -9.43 -11.59 4.27
CA CYS A 10 -8.23 -12.26 4.77
C CYS A 10 -7.03 -12.10 3.82
N ALA A 11 -7.23 -12.23 2.51
CA ALA A 11 -6.17 -12.02 1.53
C ALA A 11 -5.73 -10.55 1.43
N SER A 12 -6.66 -9.60 1.58
CA SER A 12 -6.36 -8.17 1.66
C SER A 12 -5.51 -7.86 2.90
N GLU A 13 -5.87 -8.41 4.07
CA GLU A 13 -5.09 -8.26 5.32
C GLU A 13 -3.68 -8.86 5.19
N GLN A 14 -3.51 -9.90 4.36
CA GLN A 14 -2.20 -10.50 4.05
C GLN A 14 -1.37 -9.72 3.02
N GLY A 15 -1.87 -8.60 2.51
CA GLY A 15 -1.11 -7.73 1.61
C GLY A 15 -1.43 -7.88 0.12
N LEU A 16 -2.48 -8.64 -0.24
CA LEU A 16 -2.88 -8.82 -1.64
C LEU A 16 -3.77 -7.65 -2.12
N GLY A 17 -3.21 -6.82 -3.02
CA GLY A 17 -3.90 -5.67 -3.60
C GLY A 17 -5.19 -6.05 -4.31
N ASP A 18 -5.14 -7.02 -5.22
CA ASP A 18 -6.28 -7.49 -6.01
C ASP A 18 -7.47 -7.95 -5.16
N ALA A 19 -7.22 -8.57 -4.01
CA ALA A 19 -8.28 -8.98 -3.10
C ALA A 19 -9.01 -7.77 -2.50
N SER A 20 -8.26 -6.70 -2.24
CA SER A 20 -8.79 -5.42 -1.79
C SER A 20 -9.65 -4.79 -2.88
N ASP A 21 -9.18 -4.76 -4.13
CA ASP A 21 -9.95 -4.21 -5.26
C ASP A 21 -11.27 -4.97 -5.47
N MET A 22 -11.22 -6.30 -5.52
CA MET A 22 -12.41 -7.12 -5.72
C MET A 22 -13.43 -6.99 -4.58
N LEU A 23 -12.96 -6.79 -3.34
CA LEU A 23 -13.83 -6.60 -2.18
C LEU A 23 -14.39 -5.17 -2.15
N GLY A 24 -13.56 -4.16 -2.43
CA GLY A 24 -13.93 -2.74 -2.50
C GLY A 24 -15.05 -2.51 -3.51
N ILE A 25 -14.85 -2.96 -4.76
CA ILE A 25 -15.86 -2.87 -5.84
C ILE A 25 -17.16 -3.57 -5.45
N ARG A 26 -17.07 -4.72 -4.77
CA ARG A 26 -18.26 -5.46 -4.35
C ARG A 26 -19.04 -4.71 -3.25
N LEU A 27 -18.36 -4.06 -2.32
CA LEU A 27 -18.97 -3.26 -1.25
C LEU A 27 -19.57 -1.97 -1.81
N GLU A 28 -18.87 -1.31 -2.73
CA GLU A 28 -19.33 -0.13 -3.46
C GLU A 28 -20.63 -0.44 -4.22
N ARG A 29 -20.69 -1.54 -4.98
CA ARG A 29 -21.92 -1.99 -5.66
C ARG A 29 -23.08 -2.32 -4.72
N ARG A 30 -22.79 -2.62 -3.45
CA ARG A 30 -23.79 -2.83 -2.39
C ARG A 30 -24.16 -1.54 -1.67
N LYS A 31 -23.59 -0.41 -2.07
CA LYS A 31 -23.70 0.90 -1.41
C LYS A 31 -23.18 0.89 0.03
N GLU A 32 -22.30 -0.06 0.37
CA GLU A 32 -21.61 -0.14 1.66
C GLU A 32 -20.36 0.75 1.63
N TYR A 33 -20.53 2.03 1.27
CA TYR A 33 -19.44 2.92 0.88
C TYR A 33 -18.34 3.07 1.93
N GLN A 34 -18.70 3.20 3.22
CA GLN A 34 -17.71 3.32 4.30
C GLN A 34 -16.80 2.10 4.40
N LYS A 35 -17.34 0.89 4.15
CA LYS A 35 -16.52 -0.33 4.12
C LYS A 35 -15.69 -0.40 2.85
N ALA A 36 -16.24 0.01 1.70
CA ALA A 36 -15.50 0.07 0.45
C ALA A 36 -14.29 1.02 0.57
N ILE A 37 -14.47 2.21 1.14
CA ILE A 37 -13.40 3.19 1.40
C ILE A 37 -12.29 2.56 2.26
N ALA A 38 -12.64 1.89 3.36
CA ALA A 38 -11.66 1.24 4.22
C ALA A 38 -10.88 0.13 3.48
N VAL A 39 -11.57 -0.66 2.66
CA VAL A 39 -10.95 -1.74 1.88
C VAL A 39 -10.06 -1.19 0.76
N PHE A 40 -10.50 -0.18 0.01
CA PHE A 40 -9.64 0.48 -0.98
C PHE A 40 -8.43 1.12 -0.31
N HIS A 41 -8.61 1.74 0.86
CA HIS A 41 -7.51 2.32 1.63
C HIS A 41 -6.47 1.26 2.03
N GLN A 42 -6.93 0.08 2.47
CA GLN A 42 -6.06 -1.07 2.69
C GLN A 42 -5.40 -1.55 1.38
N GLY A 43 -6.13 -1.53 0.27
CA GLY A 43 -5.60 -1.83 -1.06
C GLY A 43 -4.44 -0.92 -1.45
N VAL A 44 -4.51 0.38 -1.15
CA VAL A 44 -3.40 1.32 -1.36
C VAL A 44 -2.19 0.96 -0.49
N LYS A 45 -2.39 0.59 0.79
CA LYS A 45 -1.29 0.09 1.66
C LYS A 45 -0.60 -1.13 1.03
N ASN A 46 -1.41 -1.98 0.40
CA ASN A 46 -0.99 -3.18 -0.30
C ASN A 46 -0.41 -2.89 -1.71
N GLY A 47 -0.29 -1.63 -2.12
CA GLY A 47 0.28 -1.25 -3.41
C GLY A 47 -0.68 -1.33 -4.60
N SER A 48 -1.99 -1.48 -4.39
CA SER A 48 -2.95 -1.45 -5.50
C SER A 48 -3.06 -0.03 -6.07
N SER A 49 -2.66 0.11 -7.34
CA SER A 49 -2.83 1.34 -8.10
C SER A 49 -4.31 1.63 -8.38
N LEU A 50 -5.14 0.60 -8.61
CA LEU A 50 -6.58 0.75 -8.83
C LEU A 50 -7.28 1.34 -7.60
N SER A 51 -7.03 0.76 -6.43
CA SER A 51 -7.52 1.30 -5.16
C SER A 51 -7.13 2.78 -4.98
N ALA A 52 -5.90 3.14 -5.34
CA ALA A 52 -5.42 4.51 -5.22
C ALA A 52 -6.12 5.47 -6.20
N SER A 53 -6.34 5.06 -7.45
CA SER A 53 -7.09 5.86 -8.43
C SER A 53 -8.54 6.05 -8.00
N THR A 54 -9.21 4.99 -7.53
CA THR A 54 -10.61 5.08 -7.10
C THR A 54 -10.77 6.05 -5.92
N LEU A 55 -9.86 6.01 -4.94
CA LEU A 55 -9.90 7.00 -3.85
C LEU A 55 -9.56 8.41 -4.32
N ALA A 56 -8.62 8.58 -5.26
CA ALA A 56 -8.33 9.89 -5.83
C ALA A 56 -9.57 10.50 -6.49
N GLU A 57 -10.31 9.72 -7.28
CA GLU A 57 -11.53 10.16 -7.94
C GLU A 57 -12.69 10.37 -6.96
N ALA A 58 -12.86 9.48 -5.97
CA ALA A 58 -13.91 9.60 -4.96
C ALA A 58 -13.77 10.88 -4.12
N PHE A 59 -12.55 11.25 -3.71
CA PHE A 59 -12.30 12.50 -2.97
C PHE A 59 -12.35 13.75 -3.86
N SER A 60 -12.36 13.62 -5.20
CA SER A 60 -12.39 14.78 -6.10
C SER A 60 -13.73 15.51 -6.12
N GLY A 61 -14.79 14.91 -5.58
CA GLY A 61 -16.16 15.47 -5.58
C GLY A 61 -16.85 15.50 -6.95
N LYS A 62 -16.19 15.02 -8.02
CA LYS A 62 -16.73 15.07 -9.39
C LYS A 62 -17.72 13.95 -9.72
N GLN A 63 -17.65 12.87 -8.95
CA GLN A 63 -18.44 11.66 -9.18
C GLN A 63 -19.88 11.87 -8.72
N ARG A 64 -20.84 11.36 -9.50
CA ARG A 64 -22.28 11.34 -9.19
C ARG A 64 -22.71 9.93 -8.80
N GLU A 65 -23.83 9.83 -8.09
CA GLU A 65 -24.37 8.51 -7.75
C GLU A 65 -24.58 7.67 -9.03
N GLY A 66 -23.95 6.49 -9.06
CA GLY A 66 -23.96 5.59 -10.21
C GLY A 66 -22.67 5.56 -11.01
N ASP A 67 -21.77 6.53 -10.82
CA ASP A 67 -20.42 6.50 -11.38
C ASP A 67 -19.57 5.43 -10.67
N MET A 68 -18.61 4.82 -11.37
CA MET A 68 -17.79 3.71 -10.87
C MET A 68 -16.92 4.07 -9.65
N ASP A 69 -16.51 5.33 -9.51
CA ASP A 69 -15.68 5.78 -8.39
C ASP A 69 -16.51 6.54 -7.32
N PHE A 70 -17.84 6.45 -7.37
CA PHE A 70 -18.71 7.12 -6.40
C PHE A 70 -18.72 6.37 -5.06
N LEU A 71 -18.13 6.98 -4.02
CA LEU A 71 -18.09 6.44 -2.66
C LEU A 71 -18.83 7.30 -1.62
N ASN A 72 -19.73 8.19 -2.06
CA ASN A 72 -20.49 9.08 -1.17
C ASN A 72 -19.60 9.81 -0.14
N LEU A 73 -18.43 10.28 -0.59
CA LEU A 73 -17.50 11.07 0.19
C LEU A 73 -17.74 12.56 -0.05
N SER A 74 -17.50 13.37 0.96
CA SER A 74 -17.36 14.81 0.77
C SER A 74 -16.09 15.10 -0.03
N GLU A 75 -16.15 16.14 -0.87
CA GLU A 75 -15.01 16.62 -1.62
C GLU A 75 -13.85 16.99 -0.67
N ASP A 76 -12.66 16.48 -0.96
CA ASP A 76 -11.41 16.82 -0.28
C ASP A 76 -10.29 16.86 -1.35
N PRO A 77 -10.03 18.04 -1.95
CA PRO A 77 -9.10 18.17 -3.06
C PRO A 77 -7.66 17.80 -2.68
N GLU A 78 -7.26 18.02 -1.43
CA GLU A 78 -5.92 17.67 -0.97
C GLU A 78 -5.80 16.14 -0.85
N ARG A 79 -6.77 15.44 -0.25
CA ARG A 79 -6.78 13.96 -0.25
C ARG A 79 -6.76 13.37 -1.65
N SER A 80 -7.61 13.92 -2.53
CA SER A 80 -7.66 13.52 -3.93
C SER A 80 -6.27 13.65 -4.57
N SER A 81 -5.59 14.78 -4.35
CA SER A 81 -4.23 15.02 -4.84
C SER A 81 -3.21 14.02 -4.29
N ARG A 82 -3.24 13.72 -2.98
CA ARG A 82 -2.31 12.75 -2.37
C ARG A 82 -2.49 11.34 -2.93
N TYR A 83 -3.72 10.85 -3.01
CA TYR A 83 -4.00 9.56 -3.66
C TYR A 83 -3.59 9.55 -5.12
N LYS A 84 -3.76 10.65 -5.85
CA LYS A 84 -3.36 10.76 -7.26
C LYS A 84 -1.84 10.67 -7.44
N VAL A 85 -1.06 11.28 -6.56
CA VAL A 85 0.41 11.16 -6.57
C VAL A 85 0.84 9.73 -6.28
N ILE A 86 0.26 9.10 -5.26
CA ILE A 86 0.52 7.70 -4.89
C ILE A 86 0.14 6.77 -6.05
N TRP A 87 -1.05 6.91 -6.61
CA TRP A 87 -1.55 6.14 -7.75
C TRP A 87 -0.57 6.15 -8.92
N LYS A 88 -0.13 7.34 -9.34
CA LYS A 88 0.86 7.48 -10.42
C LYS A 88 2.14 6.71 -10.10
N TYR A 89 2.66 6.85 -8.88
CA TYR A 89 3.88 6.16 -8.48
C TYR A 89 3.70 4.64 -8.53
N LEU A 90 2.64 4.11 -7.90
CA LEU A 90 2.32 2.68 -7.91
C LEU A 90 2.17 2.15 -9.35
N ALA A 91 1.49 2.89 -10.23
CA ALA A 91 1.30 2.49 -11.63
C ALA A 91 2.61 2.51 -12.44
N TYR A 92 3.44 3.54 -12.30
CA TYR A 92 4.71 3.66 -13.04
C TYR A 92 5.80 2.72 -12.51
N LYS A 93 5.74 2.35 -11.23
CA LYS A 93 6.73 1.50 -10.55
C LYS A 93 6.20 0.11 -10.22
N ASP A 94 5.12 -0.33 -10.86
CA ASP A 94 4.45 -1.61 -10.58
C ASP A 94 5.41 -2.81 -10.68
N TYR A 95 6.40 -2.77 -11.58
CA TYR A 95 7.44 -3.80 -11.71
C TYR A 95 8.31 -3.99 -10.44
N LEU A 96 8.34 -3.00 -9.54
CA LEU A 96 9.01 -3.09 -8.23
C LEU A 96 8.08 -3.56 -7.12
N GLN A 97 6.78 -3.70 -7.41
CA GLN A 97 5.72 -4.07 -6.47
C GLN A 97 5.73 -3.22 -5.18
N PRO A 98 5.76 -1.87 -5.29
CA PRO A 98 5.84 -0.98 -4.14
C PRO A 98 4.65 -1.17 -3.19
N LYS A 99 4.91 -1.08 -1.90
CA LYS A 99 3.90 -1.07 -0.82
C LYS A 99 3.89 0.30 -0.15
N VAL A 100 2.76 0.64 0.50
CA VAL A 100 2.56 1.94 1.15
C VAL A 100 2.17 1.74 2.63
N PRO A 101 3.04 1.13 3.46
CA PRO A 101 2.71 0.88 4.86
C PRO A 101 2.52 2.18 5.66
N ASP A 102 3.11 3.29 5.20
CA ASP A 102 3.04 4.63 5.79
C ASP A 102 1.81 5.44 5.33
N LEU A 103 0.82 4.81 4.69
CA LEU A 103 -0.34 5.53 4.12
C LEU A 103 -1.12 6.32 5.17
N ASP A 104 -1.27 5.82 6.39
CA ASP A 104 -1.97 6.53 7.47
C ASP A 104 -1.20 7.78 7.92
N GLU A 105 0.12 7.82 7.72
CA GLU A 105 0.98 8.98 8.01
C GLU A 105 0.97 9.98 6.85
N ILE A 106 0.40 9.62 5.70
CA ILE A 106 0.34 10.44 4.49
C ILE A 106 -1.07 10.97 4.24
N VAL A 107 -2.08 10.11 4.30
CA VAL A 107 -3.48 10.43 3.94
C VAL A 107 -4.45 9.61 4.81
N PRO A 108 -4.42 9.79 6.16
CA PRO A 108 -5.27 9.03 7.09
C PRO A 108 -6.73 9.30 6.81
N LEU A 109 -7.64 8.32 6.69
CA LEU A 109 -9.04 8.58 6.33
C LEU A 109 -9.74 9.63 7.22
N PRO A 110 -10.74 10.38 6.71
CA PRO A 110 -11.56 11.28 7.52
C PRO A 110 -12.16 10.56 8.74
N PRO A 111 -12.32 11.24 9.89
CA PRO A 111 -12.22 12.70 10.09
C PRO A 111 -10.81 13.22 10.42
N SER A 112 -9.78 12.38 10.40
CA SER A 112 -8.42 12.81 10.78
C SER A 112 -7.92 13.95 9.88
N PRO A 113 -7.25 14.98 10.44
CA PRO A 113 -6.63 16.01 9.64
C PRO A 113 -5.46 15.45 8.84
N LEU A 114 -5.12 16.11 7.73
CA LEU A 114 -3.98 15.72 6.91
C LEU A 114 -2.66 16.17 7.55
N PRO A 115 -1.69 15.27 7.75
CA PRO A 115 -0.36 15.64 8.21
C PRO A 115 0.42 16.38 7.13
N ALA A 116 1.55 17.00 7.49
CA ALA A 116 2.51 17.48 6.50
C ALA A 116 3.07 16.30 5.70
N TRP A 117 3.24 16.46 4.39
CA TRP A 117 3.72 15.41 3.51
C TRP A 117 4.66 15.98 2.45
N ASP A 118 5.78 15.29 2.21
CA ASP A 118 6.83 15.68 1.26
C ASP A 118 6.56 15.18 -0.18
N GLY A 119 5.40 14.56 -0.41
CA GLY A 119 5.02 14.01 -1.71
C GLY A 119 5.59 12.62 -2.02
N LYS A 120 6.26 11.96 -1.05
CA LYS A 120 6.86 10.63 -1.24
C LYS A 120 6.30 9.59 -0.28
N ILE A 121 6.22 8.34 -0.73
CA ILE A 121 5.95 7.17 0.14
C ILE A 121 7.26 6.59 0.67
N ALA A 122 7.23 5.83 1.76
CA ALA A 122 8.41 5.22 2.38
C ALA A 122 9.23 4.40 1.38
N PHE A 123 8.55 3.59 0.55
CA PHE A 123 9.20 2.82 -0.51
C PHE A 123 9.98 3.71 -1.48
N GLN A 124 9.41 4.85 -1.88
CA GLN A 124 10.06 5.78 -2.79
C GLN A 124 11.33 6.39 -2.17
N ARG A 125 11.28 6.76 -0.88
CA ARG A 125 12.46 7.27 -0.16
C ARG A 125 13.57 6.23 -0.10
N TRP A 126 13.21 4.97 0.13
CA TRP A 126 14.17 3.86 0.15
C TRP A 126 14.75 3.56 -1.24
N PHE A 127 13.91 3.54 -2.27
CA PHE A 127 14.32 3.19 -3.63
C PHE A 127 15.12 4.29 -4.35
N GLU A 128 14.77 5.56 -4.13
CA GLU A 128 15.43 6.72 -4.75
C GLU A 128 16.48 7.38 -3.85
N GLY A 129 16.55 6.96 -2.59
CA GLY A 129 17.45 7.54 -1.59
C GLY A 129 18.90 7.09 -1.75
N GLU A 130 19.75 7.60 -0.85
CA GLU A 130 21.13 7.14 -0.76
C GLU A 130 21.18 5.66 -0.37
N ALA A 131 22.16 4.94 -0.93
CA ALA A 131 22.38 3.56 -0.57
C ALA A 131 22.65 3.46 0.93
N PRO A 132 22.04 2.50 1.65
CA PRO A 132 22.30 2.33 3.06
C PRO A 132 23.79 2.04 3.28
N PRO A 133 24.37 2.50 4.40
CA PRO A 133 25.78 2.26 4.69
C PRO A 133 26.05 0.76 4.72
N LYS A 134 27.20 0.35 4.18
CA LYS A 134 27.63 -1.05 4.20
C LYS A 134 27.66 -1.52 5.67
N PRO A 135 27.04 -2.67 6.00
CA PRO A 135 27.15 -3.26 7.33
C PRO A 135 28.62 -3.51 7.72
N SER A 136 28.92 -3.45 9.02
CA SER A 136 30.27 -3.80 9.50
C SER A 136 30.55 -5.29 9.26
N GLU A 137 31.81 -5.63 9.00
CA GLU A 137 32.22 -7.03 8.83
C GLU A 137 31.88 -7.87 10.06
N ALA A 138 32.08 -7.32 11.26
CA ALA A 138 31.74 -7.99 12.52
C ALA A 138 30.24 -8.36 12.60
N LEU A 139 29.34 -7.49 12.12
CA LEU A 139 27.92 -7.78 12.06
C LEU A 139 27.62 -8.90 11.04
N MET A 140 28.26 -8.84 9.87
CA MET A 140 28.12 -9.89 8.84
C MET A 140 28.56 -11.26 9.37
N PHE A 141 29.72 -11.34 10.04
CA PHE A 141 30.22 -12.57 10.67
C PHE A 141 29.27 -13.10 11.74
N LYS A 142 28.75 -12.21 12.61
CA LYS A 142 27.80 -12.62 13.64
C LYS A 142 26.53 -13.23 13.03
N LEU A 143 25.94 -12.60 12.02
CA LEU A 143 24.70 -13.06 11.39
C LEU A 143 24.91 -14.35 10.59
N ALA A 144 25.99 -14.45 9.82
CA ALA A 144 26.31 -15.67 9.07
C ALA A 144 26.57 -16.84 10.02
N ASN A 145 27.35 -16.63 11.09
CA ASN A 145 27.59 -17.66 12.10
C ASN A 145 26.31 -18.11 12.80
N GLN A 146 25.41 -17.17 13.12
CA GLN A 146 24.10 -17.47 13.70
C GLN A 146 23.21 -18.29 12.74
N ALA A 147 23.34 -18.06 11.43
CA ALA A 147 22.65 -18.82 10.39
C ALA A 147 23.34 -20.14 10.02
N GLY A 148 24.50 -20.47 10.62
CA GLY A 148 25.22 -21.70 10.34
C GLY A 148 26.08 -21.66 9.07
N VAL A 149 26.35 -20.48 8.50
CA VAL A 149 27.05 -20.32 7.20
C VAL A 149 28.28 -19.42 7.29
N ARG A 150 29.25 -19.62 6.39
CA ARG A 150 30.44 -18.76 6.25
C ARG A 150 30.12 -17.49 5.45
N VAL A 151 30.69 -16.36 5.86
CA VAL A 151 30.45 -15.04 5.23
C VAL A 151 31.02 -14.96 3.81
N ASP A 152 32.13 -15.63 3.55
CA ASP A 152 32.90 -15.52 2.31
C ASP A 152 32.28 -16.29 1.14
N ASN A 153 31.71 -17.47 1.41
CA ASN A 153 31.21 -18.38 0.37
C ASN A 153 29.83 -18.99 0.66
N GLY A 154 29.23 -18.75 1.82
CA GLY A 154 27.90 -19.25 2.18
C GLY A 154 27.84 -20.75 2.48
N LEU A 155 28.98 -21.45 2.57
CA LEU A 155 29.02 -22.87 2.95
C LEU A 155 28.74 -23.06 4.44
N ASP A 156 28.27 -24.26 4.79
CA ASP A 156 28.04 -24.65 6.17
C ASP A 156 29.32 -24.55 7.00
N LEU A 157 29.20 -23.98 8.20
CA LEU A 157 30.32 -23.82 9.12
C LEU A 157 30.91 -25.13 9.61
N GLN A 158 30.10 -26.19 9.70
CA GLN A 158 30.47 -27.49 10.26
C GLN A 158 30.98 -28.48 9.23
N THR A 159 30.57 -28.34 7.97
CA THR A 159 30.82 -29.36 6.92
C THR A 159 31.64 -28.86 5.73
N GLY A 160 32.09 -27.60 5.74
CA GLY A 160 32.95 -27.02 4.70
C GLY A 160 34.42 -26.83 5.09
#